data_AF-A0A0W0VYV5-F1
#
_entry.id   AF-A0A0W0VYV5-F1
#
_cell.length_a   1.000
_cell.length_b   1.000
_cell.length_c   1.000
_cell.angle_alpha   90.00
_cell.angle_beta   90.00
_cell.angle_gamma   90.00
#
_symmetry.space_group_name_H-M   'P 1'
#
loop_
_entity.id
_entity.type
_entity.pdbx_description
1 polymer ?
#
loop_
_entity_poly.entity_id
_entity_poly.type
_entity_poly.pdbx_seq_one_letter_code
_entity_poly.pdbx_strand_id
1 'polypeptide(L)'
;MVQIRSVISFFSPREKTSHSAEASLKQKSSASGYVADPITVDPNKMCSLDSLKEGATENAVYELMFATKAGLPLPNFPVSHSAIALRDDKDRFAVYGRQSPYNFTMWLDKGFKIRTKKDNEMPYLNKGFNFTAYPTGVFFSKEEMEYCLNEADRLINEKQSCNMVNSNCYSYSVTVMALAIQQLLERPILDSAAISRIISVMEGHPLSDHCAFGVFNNPVVVDKLVSVNKQIQARLGAIDNKSEEDFSLVKQSLALSKKIEEEAPKLRILSALS
;
A
#
# COMPACT_ATOMS: atom_id res chain seq x y z
N MET A 1 54.57 21.61 -52.87
CA MET A 1 55.83 21.24 -52.20
C MET A 1 55.48 20.22 -51.13
N VAL A 2 56.06 19.02 -51.25
CA VAL A 2 55.99 17.82 -50.37
C VAL A 2 54.64 17.09 -50.23
N GLN A 3 54.49 16.03 -51.05
CA GLN A 3 53.78 14.78 -50.73
C GLN A 3 54.57 13.96 -49.70
N ILE A 4 53.90 13.08 -48.93
CA ILE A 4 54.27 11.69 -48.52
C ILE A 4 53.07 11.14 -47.70
N ARG A 5 52.22 10.26 -48.25
CA ARG A 5 52.14 8.77 -48.10
C ARG A 5 52.05 8.30 -46.62
N SER A 6 50.89 7.84 -46.16
CA SER A 6 50.40 6.43 -46.18
C SER A 6 51.29 5.46 -45.39
N VAL A 7 50.76 4.87 -44.31
CA VAL A 7 50.87 3.42 -44.07
C VAL A 7 49.64 2.91 -43.29
N ILE A 8 49.07 1.84 -43.84
CA ILE A 8 48.06 0.93 -43.28
C ILE A 8 48.72 0.02 -42.24
N SER A 9 48.04 -0.33 -41.15
CA SER A 9 48.26 -1.65 -40.53
C SER A 9 46.96 -2.26 -40.01
N PHE A 10 46.47 -3.22 -40.79
CA PHE A 10 45.66 -4.33 -40.31
C PHE A 10 46.42 -5.08 -39.22
N PHE A 11 45.78 -5.38 -38.10
CA PHE A 11 45.92 -6.67 -37.41
C PHE A 11 44.67 -6.92 -36.57
N SER A 12 43.95 -7.96 -36.93
CA SER A 12 43.06 -8.70 -36.03
C SER A 12 43.69 -10.07 -35.83
N PRO A 13 43.66 -10.60 -34.59
CA PRO A 13 43.20 -11.97 -34.44
C PRO A 13 42.20 -12.15 -33.30
N ARG A 14 41.28 -13.09 -33.53
CA ARG A 14 40.35 -13.72 -32.58
C ARG A 14 41.08 -14.49 -31.47
N GLU A 15 40.50 -14.49 -30.27
CA GLU A 15 40.31 -15.66 -29.38
C GLU A 15 39.26 -15.27 -28.31
N LYS A 16 38.02 -15.79 -28.37
CA LYS A 16 37.47 -16.89 -27.56
C LYS A 16 37.90 -16.88 -26.09
N THR A 17 36.98 -16.48 -25.20
CA THR A 17 36.61 -17.27 -24.00
C THR A 17 35.22 -16.87 -23.52
N SER A 18 34.36 -17.88 -23.43
CA SER A 18 33.15 -17.98 -22.62
C SER A 18 33.37 -17.51 -21.19
N HIS A 19 32.40 -16.81 -20.59
CA HIS A 19 31.89 -17.10 -19.24
C HIS A 19 30.56 -16.36 -18.99
N SER A 20 29.51 -17.16 -18.81
CA SER A 20 28.39 -16.98 -17.88
C SER A 20 27.89 -15.55 -17.60
N ALA A 21 26.76 -15.19 -18.22
CA ALA A 21 25.87 -14.15 -17.71
C ALA A 21 24.74 -14.82 -16.89
N GLU A 22 25.11 -15.43 -15.76
CA GLU A 22 24.19 -15.71 -14.65
C GLU A 22 24.60 -14.83 -13.46
N ALA A 23 24.32 -13.53 -13.54
CA ALA A 23 24.33 -12.68 -12.37
C ALA A 23 22.97 -12.80 -11.66
N SER A 24 22.91 -13.86 -10.87
CA SER A 24 21.94 -14.20 -9.84
C SER A 24 21.50 -12.98 -9.02
N LEU A 25 20.30 -12.45 -9.28
CA LEU A 25 19.54 -11.66 -8.31
C LEU A 25 18.88 -12.63 -7.31
N LYS A 26 19.72 -13.24 -6.47
CA LYS A 26 19.28 -13.85 -5.20
C LYS A 26 19.76 -12.96 -4.07
N GLN A 27 19.10 -11.83 -3.91
CA GLN A 27 19.10 -11.15 -2.62
C GLN A 27 18.08 -11.88 -1.75
N LYS A 28 18.53 -12.94 -1.07
CA LYS A 28 17.81 -13.50 0.08
C LYS A 28 17.87 -12.45 1.19
N SER A 29 16.94 -11.50 1.17
CA SER A 29 16.63 -10.73 2.37
C SER A 29 15.85 -11.66 3.30
N SER A 30 16.38 -11.88 4.50
CA SER A 30 15.64 -12.54 5.59
C SER A 30 14.26 -11.90 5.72
N ALA A 31 13.21 -12.70 5.64
CA ALA A 31 11.82 -12.24 5.57
C ALA A 31 11.32 -11.49 6.82
N SER A 32 12.09 -11.46 7.92
CA SER A 32 11.78 -10.64 9.09
C SER A 32 12.41 -9.25 8.95
N GLY A 33 11.65 -8.27 8.45
CA GLY A 33 12.02 -6.85 8.55
C GLY A 33 12.35 -6.12 7.25
N TYR A 34 11.89 -6.58 6.09
CA TYR A 34 11.92 -5.73 4.90
C TYR A 34 10.99 -4.53 5.09
N VAL A 35 11.57 -3.38 5.36
CA VAL A 35 10.93 -2.06 5.30
C VAL A 35 11.74 -1.26 4.30
N ALA A 36 11.20 -1.08 3.10
CA ALA A 36 11.82 -0.20 2.12
C ALA A 36 11.79 1.24 2.62
N ASP A 37 12.81 2.02 2.24
CA ASP A 37 12.83 3.44 2.57
C ASP A 37 11.58 4.15 1.99
N PRO A 38 10.97 5.07 2.75
CA PRO A 38 9.85 5.85 2.24
C PRO A 38 10.25 6.67 1.01
N ILE A 39 9.32 6.79 0.05
CA ILE A 39 9.54 7.47 -1.22
C ILE A 39 8.63 8.69 -1.31
N THR A 40 9.18 9.87 -1.58
CA THR A 40 8.37 11.03 -1.92
C THR A 40 7.79 10.85 -3.33
N VAL A 41 6.47 10.89 -3.46
CA VAL A 41 5.77 10.79 -4.74
C VAL A 41 5.85 12.15 -5.44
N ASP A 42 6.57 12.21 -6.55
CA ASP A 42 6.60 13.38 -7.42
C ASP A 42 5.23 13.55 -8.12
N PRO A 43 4.56 14.70 -7.98
CA PRO A 43 3.29 14.95 -8.68
C PRO A 43 3.35 14.73 -10.19
N ASN A 44 4.50 14.97 -10.83
CA ASN A 44 4.66 14.75 -12.28
C ASN A 44 4.71 13.27 -12.68
N LYS A 45 4.96 12.39 -11.72
CA LYS A 45 4.95 10.94 -11.91
C LYS A 45 3.59 10.32 -11.59
N MET A 46 2.65 11.12 -11.10
CA MET A 46 1.31 10.64 -10.79
C MET A 46 0.43 10.54 -12.03
N CYS A 47 -0.36 9.48 -12.11
CA CYS A 47 -1.29 9.23 -13.21
C CYS A 47 -2.53 8.46 -12.71
N SER A 48 -3.43 8.10 -13.63
CA SER A 48 -4.53 7.18 -13.34
C SER A 48 -4.06 5.73 -13.41
N LEU A 49 -4.79 4.82 -12.77
CA LEU A 49 -4.58 3.38 -12.90
C LEU A 49 -4.78 2.90 -14.35
N ASP A 50 -5.64 3.58 -15.11
CA ASP A 50 -5.84 3.30 -16.54
C ASP A 50 -4.61 3.66 -17.37
N SER A 51 -4.00 4.81 -17.12
CA SER A 51 -2.78 5.26 -17.81
C SER A 51 -1.54 4.44 -17.46
N LEU A 52 -1.54 3.72 -16.33
CA LEU A 52 -0.48 2.75 -16.05
C LEU A 52 -0.45 1.62 -17.10
N LYS A 53 -1.61 1.19 -17.61
CA LYS A 53 -1.75 0.12 -18.60
C LYS A 53 -1.21 0.47 -19.99
N GLU A 54 -1.33 1.73 -20.42
CA GLU A 54 -0.97 2.18 -21.77
C GLU A 54 0.52 2.08 -22.10
N GLY A 55 1.37 1.78 -21.10
CA GLY A 55 2.80 1.54 -21.29
C GLY A 55 3.30 0.19 -20.80
N ALA A 56 2.43 -0.70 -20.33
CA ALA A 56 2.83 -1.90 -19.62
C ALA A 56 2.64 -3.17 -20.47
N THR A 57 3.50 -4.17 -20.26
CA THR A 57 3.38 -5.51 -20.85
C THR A 57 2.08 -6.18 -20.41
N GLU A 58 1.56 -7.17 -21.15
CA GLU A 58 0.30 -7.87 -20.83
C GLU A 58 0.20 -8.41 -19.38
N ASN A 59 1.34 -8.58 -18.69
CA ASN A 59 1.43 -8.98 -17.28
C ASN A 59 1.90 -7.84 -16.35
N ALA A 60 1.42 -6.62 -16.57
CA ALA A 60 1.73 -5.48 -15.73
C ALA A 60 1.39 -5.76 -14.25
N VAL A 61 2.38 -5.63 -13.38
CA VAL A 61 2.18 -5.72 -11.93
C VAL A 61 2.55 -4.41 -11.27
N TYR A 62 1.82 -4.07 -10.21
CA TYR A 62 1.97 -2.83 -9.48
C TYR A 62 2.35 -3.11 -8.05
N GLU A 63 3.36 -2.41 -7.56
CA GLU A 63 3.72 -2.49 -6.16
C GLU A 63 2.69 -1.74 -5.31
N LEU A 64 2.15 -2.44 -4.30
CA LEU A 64 1.27 -1.87 -3.31
C LEU A 64 2.07 -1.03 -2.30
N MET A 65 1.59 0.18 -2.02
CA MET A 65 2.16 1.06 -1.02
C MET A 65 1.06 1.73 -0.18
N PHE A 66 1.36 1.97 1.08
CA PHE A 66 0.60 2.93 1.89
C PHE A 66 1.16 4.33 1.64
N ALA A 67 0.34 5.37 1.50
CA ALA A 67 0.82 6.71 1.27
C ALA A 67 0.21 7.70 2.27
N THR A 68 1.01 8.62 2.78
CA THR A 68 0.55 9.73 3.63
C THR A 68 0.93 11.06 3.03
N LYS A 69 0.12 12.09 3.27
CA LYS A 69 0.54 13.48 3.08
C LYS A 69 0.11 14.29 4.28
N ALA A 70 0.84 15.36 4.56
CA ALA A 70 0.29 16.41 5.40
C ALA A 70 -0.99 16.93 4.72
N GLY A 71 -2.10 16.97 5.46
CA GLY A 71 -3.35 17.58 5.03
C GLY A 71 -3.21 19.10 5.10
N LEU A 72 -3.83 19.71 6.12
CA LEU A 72 -3.63 21.13 6.43
C LEU A 72 -2.73 21.25 7.66
N PRO A 73 -1.69 22.10 7.63
CA PRO A 73 -0.88 22.38 8.80
C PRO A 73 -1.69 23.23 9.78
N LEU A 74 -2.52 22.60 10.60
CA LEU A 74 -3.10 23.25 11.77
C LEU A 74 -2.09 23.12 12.93
N PRO A 75 -1.69 24.24 13.56
CA PRO A 75 -0.88 24.20 14.76
C PRO A 75 -1.53 23.29 15.80
N ASN A 76 -0.76 22.33 16.34
CA ASN A 76 -1.17 21.33 17.33
C ASN A 76 -2.12 20.20 16.86
N PHE A 77 -2.50 20.14 15.58
CA PHE A 77 -3.27 19.02 15.00
C PHE A 77 -2.88 18.81 13.52
N PRO A 78 -1.77 18.12 13.23
CA PRO A 78 -1.43 17.79 11.85
C PRO A 78 -2.49 16.82 11.30
N VAL A 79 -3.47 17.37 10.59
CA VAL A 79 -4.42 16.55 9.83
C VAL A 79 -3.59 15.77 8.84
N SER A 80 -3.49 14.46 9.03
CA SER A 80 -2.74 13.57 8.14
C SER A 80 -3.74 12.89 7.23
N HIS A 81 -3.45 12.89 5.94
CA HIS A 81 -4.27 12.20 4.95
C HIS A 81 -3.57 10.92 4.55
N SER A 82 -4.31 9.84 4.37
CA SER A 82 -3.79 8.62 3.78
C SER A 82 -4.49 8.22 2.50
N ALA A 83 -3.73 7.51 1.68
CA ALA A 83 -4.16 6.93 0.43
C ALA A 83 -3.41 5.61 0.21
N ILE A 84 -3.82 4.89 -0.82
CA ILE A 84 -3.09 3.77 -1.40
C ILE A 84 -2.35 4.26 -2.63
N ALA A 85 -1.06 3.96 -2.71
CA ALA A 85 -0.28 4.22 -3.90
C ALA A 85 0.09 2.90 -4.59
N LEU A 86 0.06 2.92 -5.92
CA LEU A 86 0.43 1.83 -6.80
C LEU A 86 1.55 2.30 -7.70
N ARG A 87 2.70 1.62 -7.67
CA ARG A 87 3.88 1.96 -8.49
C ARG A 87 4.12 0.92 -9.57
N ASP A 88 4.39 1.36 -10.79
CA ASP A 88 4.84 0.49 -11.88
C ASP A 88 6.38 0.41 -12.02
N ASP A 89 6.85 -0.38 -12.98
CA ASP A 89 8.27 -0.55 -13.30
C ASP A 89 8.96 0.70 -13.86
N LYS A 90 8.18 1.70 -14.29
CA LYS A 90 8.64 3.00 -14.81
C LYS A 90 8.60 4.10 -13.76
N ASP A 91 8.39 3.74 -12.48
CA ASP A 91 8.30 4.67 -11.37
C ASP A 91 7.17 5.69 -11.54
N ARG A 92 6.06 5.28 -12.16
CA ARG A 92 4.80 6.05 -12.21
C ARG A 92 3.87 5.60 -11.08
N PHE A 93 3.08 6.52 -10.58
CA PHE A 93 2.25 6.31 -9.39
C PHE A 93 0.77 6.55 -9.67
N ALA A 94 -0.08 5.60 -9.33
CA ALA A 94 -1.51 5.84 -9.19
C ALA A 94 -1.87 5.88 -7.70
N VAL A 95 -2.35 7.03 -7.21
CA VAL A 95 -2.63 7.23 -5.78
C VAL A 95 -4.13 7.44 -5.60
N TYR A 96 -4.77 6.57 -4.81
CA TYR A 96 -6.21 6.60 -4.56
C TYR A 96 -6.49 6.68 -3.07
N GLY A 97 -7.30 7.66 -2.69
CA GLY A 97 -7.71 7.87 -1.31
C GLY A 97 -9.20 8.14 -1.20
N ARG A 98 -9.64 8.28 0.04
CA ARG A 98 -11.00 8.69 0.39
C ARG A 98 -11.09 10.21 0.30
N GLN A 99 -11.82 10.73 -0.68
CA GLN A 99 -12.05 12.16 -0.81
C GLN A 99 -13.35 12.58 -0.10
N SER A 100 -13.23 13.58 0.77
CA SER A 100 -14.37 14.36 1.26
C SER A 100 -14.55 15.60 0.37
N PRO A 101 -15.78 15.97 -0.03
CA PRO A 101 -16.03 17.24 -0.69
C PRO A 101 -15.31 18.38 0.04
N TYR A 102 -14.50 19.14 -0.71
CA TYR A 102 -13.57 20.19 -0.26
C TYR A 102 -14.28 21.43 0.33
N ASN A 103 -15.55 21.30 0.71
CA ASN A 103 -16.33 22.40 1.25
C ASN A 103 -16.51 22.22 2.76
N PHE A 104 -15.65 22.87 3.55
CA PHE A 104 -15.76 22.88 5.00
C PHE A 104 -17.10 23.48 5.47
N THR A 105 -17.76 24.33 4.68
CA THR A 105 -19.10 24.84 5.05
C THR A 105 -20.14 23.73 5.01
N MET A 106 -19.95 22.67 4.22
CA MET A 106 -20.82 21.49 4.27
C MET A 106 -20.67 20.70 5.58
N TRP A 107 -19.52 20.81 6.26
CA TRP A 107 -19.31 20.21 7.58
C TRP A 107 -20.17 20.94 8.63
N LEU A 108 -20.35 22.26 8.45
CA LEU A 108 -21.19 23.12 9.29
C LEU A 108 -22.68 23.01 8.93
N ASP A 109 -23.03 22.96 7.64
CA ASP A 109 -24.40 23.04 7.15
C ASP A 109 -25.14 21.69 7.12
N LYS A 110 -24.44 20.57 6.88
CA LYS A 110 -25.07 19.23 6.72
C LYS A 110 -24.75 18.27 7.87
N GLY A 111 -24.04 18.75 8.89
CA GLY A 111 -23.46 17.92 9.95
C GLY A 111 -22.40 16.93 9.43
N PHE A 112 -21.90 16.05 10.31
CA PHE A 112 -20.83 15.08 10.03
C PHE A 112 -21.17 14.00 8.97
N LYS A 113 -22.30 14.09 8.24
CA LYS A 113 -22.74 13.10 7.25
C LYS A 113 -22.30 13.45 5.84
N ILE A 114 -20.99 13.36 5.62
CA ILE A 114 -20.40 13.57 4.30
C ILE A 114 -20.16 12.22 3.65
N ARG A 115 -20.91 11.93 2.59
CA ARG A 115 -20.61 10.79 1.72
C ARG A 115 -19.35 11.12 0.93
N THR A 116 -18.38 10.23 1.08
CA THR A 116 -17.10 10.28 0.40
C THR A 116 -17.09 9.29 -0.73
N LYS A 117 -16.12 9.40 -1.63
CA LYS A 117 -15.84 8.40 -2.66
C LYS A 117 -14.36 8.17 -2.75
N LYS A 118 -13.97 7.03 -3.31
CA LYS A 118 -12.64 6.79 -3.83
C LYS A 118 -12.41 7.77 -4.97
N ASP A 119 -11.26 8.43 -4.95
CA ASP A 119 -10.84 9.26 -6.06
C ASP A 119 -9.33 9.17 -6.26
N ASN A 120 -8.89 9.51 -7.47
CA ASN A 120 -7.47 9.70 -7.74
C ASN A 120 -7.01 10.98 -7.04
N GLU A 121 -5.91 10.91 -6.28
CA GLU A 121 -5.38 12.02 -5.50
C GLU A 121 -4.64 13.08 -6.34
N MET A 122 -4.26 12.75 -7.57
CA MET A 122 -3.49 13.62 -8.48
C MET A 122 -4.07 15.03 -8.62
N PRO A 123 -5.39 15.24 -8.83
CA PRO A 123 -5.95 16.58 -8.97
C PRO A 123 -5.93 17.41 -7.68
N TYR A 124 -5.66 16.78 -6.53
CA TYR A 124 -5.77 17.37 -5.19
C TYR A 124 -4.41 17.63 -4.52
N LEU A 125 -3.34 17.60 -5.31
CA LEU A 125 -1.99 17.90 -4.82
C LEU A 125 -1.73 19.40 -4.88
N ASN A 126 -1.58 20.00 -3.71
CA ASN A 126 -1.10 21.36 -3.59
C ASN A 126 0.43 21.39 -3.61
N LYS A 127 1.01 22.44 -4.20
CA LYS A 127 2.46 22.65 -4.24
C LYS A 127 3.02 22.63 -2.80
N GLY A 128 3.95 21.70 -2.53
CA GLY A 128 4.57 21.53 -1.22
C GLY A 128 3.90 20.48 -0.31
N PHE A 129 2.81 19.85 -0.74
CA PHE A 129 2.10 18.79 0.00
C PHE A 129 2.14 17.47 -0.79
N ASN A 130 3.35 16.95 -0.98
CA ASN A 130 3.58 15.67 -1.66
C ASN A 130 3.20 14.49 -0.77
N PHE A 131 2.84 13.36 -1.38
CA PHE A 131 2.73 12.11 -0.63
C PHE A 131 4.11 11.54 -0.32
N THR A 132 4.23 10.93 0.85
CA THR A 132 5.26 9.96 1.20
C THR A 132 4.64 8.58 1.10
N ALA A 133 5.14 7.75 0.18
CA ALA A 133 4.72 6.37 0.01
C ALA A 133 5.66 5.42 0.77
N TYR A 134 5.09 4.40 1.38
CA TYR A 134 5.74 3.37 2.18
C TYR A 134 5.60 2.04 1.42
N PRO A 135 6.66 1.60 0.72
CA PRO A 135 6.59 0.44 -0.16
C PRO A 135 6.44 -0.86 0.61
N THR A 136 5.55 -1.74 0.14
CA THR A 136 5.42 -3.10 0.70
C THR A 136 6.34 -4.12 0.01
N GLY A 137 6.88 -3.83 -1.17
CA GLY A 137 7.57 -4.83 -1.99
C GLY A 137 6.64 -5.97 -2.42
N VAL A 138 5.32 -5.75 -2.47
CA VAL A 138 4.32 -6.74 -2.89
C VAL A 138 3.60 -6.25 -4.12
N PHE A 139 3.49 -7.15 -5.10
CA PHE A 139 3.03 -6.83 -6.44
C PHE A 139 1.69 -7.50 -6.74
N PHE A 140 0.79 -6.74 -7.37
CA PHE A 140 -0.55 -7.16 -7.73
C PHE A 140 -0.85 -6.80 -9.18
N SER A 141 -1.71 -7.57 -9.84
CA SER A 141 -2.25 -7.19 -11.15
C SER A 141 -3.17 -5.97 -11.03
N LYS A 142 -3.52 -5.37 -12.17
CA LYS A 142 -4.50 -4.28 -12.21
C LYS A 142 -5.84 -4.74 -11.62
N GLU A 143 -6.30 -5.90 -12.04
CA GLU A 143 -7.60 -6.47 -11.71
C GLU A 143 -7.71 -6.77 -10.21
N GLU A 144 -6.66 -7.35 -9.62
CA GLU A 144 -6.57 -7.55 -8.15
C GLU A 144 -6.71 -6.22 -7.41
N MET A 145 -5.98 -5.18 -7.85
CA MET A 145 -6.04 -3.88 -7.18
C MET A 145 -7.32 -3.10 -7.42
N GLU A 146 -7.91 -3.16 -8.61
CA GLU A 146 -9.22 -2.57 -8.89
C GLU A 146 -10.30 -3.20 -8.01
N TYR A 147 -10.27 -4.52 -7.85
CA TYR A 147 -11.15 -5.21 -6.92
C TYR A 147 -10.98 -4.68 -5.49
N CYS A 148 -9.75 -4.65 -4.96
CA CYS A 148 -9.51 -4.16 -3.60
C CYS A 148 -9.94 -2.71 -3.40
N LEU A 149 -9.62 -1.83 -4.36
CA LEU A 149 -9.94 -0.41 -4.31
C LEU A 149 -11.45 -0.15 -4.36
N ASN A 150 -12.17 -0.84 -5.24
CA ASN A 150 -13.62 -0.69 -5.41
C ASN A 150 -14.40 -1.32 -4.25
N GLU A 151 -13.96 -2.47 -3.74
CA GLU A 151 -14.62 -3.10 -2.61
C GLU A 151 -14.42 -2.30 -1.30
N ALA A 152 -13.24 -1.70 -1.10
CA ALA A 152 -13.03 -0.75 -0.01
C ALA A 152 -13.91 0.51 -0.15
N ASP A 153 -14.11 1.00 -1.37
CA ASP A 153 -14.98 2.17 -1.65
C ASP A 153 -16.43 1.86 -1.23
N ARG A 154 -16.93 0.70 -1.65
CA ARG A 154 -18.26 0.20 -1.30
C ARG A 154 -18.44 -0.02 0.21
N LEU A 155 -17.43 -0.57 0.89
CA LEU A 155 -17.50 -0.89 2.32
C LEU A 155 -17.38 0.35 3.22
N ILE A 156 -16.53 1.29 2.84
CA ILE A 156 -16.15 2.43 3.68
C ILE A 156 -16.78 3.72 3.18
N ASN A 157 -16.50 4.12 1.95
CA ASN A 157 -16.79 5.48 1.49
C ASN A 157 -18.27 5.68 1.15
N GLU A 158 -18.88 4.71 0.45
CA GLU A 158 -20.29 4.77 0.04
C GLU A 158 -21.26 4.58 1.22
N LYS A 159 -20.89 3.69 2.15
CA LYS A 159 -21.75 3.28 3.26
C LYS A 159 -21.56 4.11 4.53
N GLN A 160 -20.43 4.76 4.70
CA GLN A 160 -20.07 5.41 5.96
C GLN A 160 -19.72 6.87 5.74
N SER A 161 -20.14 7.70 6.69
CA SER A 161 -19.78 9.11 6.67
C SER A 161 -18.34 9.30 7.14
N CYS A 162 -17.60 10.19 6.47
CA CYS A 162 -16.23 10.48 6.89
C CYS A 162 -16.23 11.35 8.14
N ASN A 163 -15.61 10.85 9.20
CA ASN A 163 -15.32 11.61 10.40
C ASN A 163 -14.05 11.04 11.05
N MET A 164 -13.28 11.90 11.69
CA MET A 164 -11.99 11.50 12.25
C MET A 164 -12.10 10.36 13.26
N VAL A 165 -13.20 10.30 14.01
CA VAL A 165 -13.41 9.40 15.15
C VAL A 165 -13.75 7.97 14.73
N ASN A 166 -14.69 7.77 13.81
CA ASN A 166 -15.29 6.46 13.55
C ASN A 166 -15.02 5.93 12.14
N SER A 167 -14.61 6.79 11.19
CA SER A 167 -14.37 6.37 9.81
C SER A 167 -13.65 7.49 9.04
N ASN A 168 -12.33 7.40 8.87
CA ASN A 168 -11.51 8.42 8.20
C ASN A 168 -10.85 7.86 6.91
N CYS A 169 -9.87 8.57 6.35
CA CYS A 169 -9.14 8.10 5.16
C CYS A 169 -8.28 6.86 5.43
N TYR A 170 -7.83 6.65 6.67
CA TYR A 170 -7.10 5.45 7.08
C TYR A 170 -8.00 4.22 7.08
N SER A 171 -9.27 4.37 7.47
CA SER A 171 -10.25 3.29 7.38
C SER A 171 -10.33 2.70 5.96
N TYR A 172 -10.29 3.58 4.94
CA TYR A 172 -10.24 3.16 3.54
C TYR A 172 -8.93 2.43 3.21
N SER A 173 -7.79 3.06 3.47
CA SER A 173 -6.47 2.50 3.15
C SER A 173 -6.21 1.16 3.84
N VAL A 174 -6.54 1.03 5.13
CA VAL A 174 -6.44 -0.23 5.87
C VAL A 174 -7.33 -1.31 5.28
N THR A 175 -8.54 -0.96 4.85
CA THR A 175 -9.45 -1.92 4.21
C THR A 175 -8.87 -2.42 2.89
N VAL A 176 -8.26 -1.55 2.08
CA VAL A 176 -7.57 -1.98 0.84
C VAL A 176 -6.42 -2.92 1.15
N MET A 177 -5.57 -2.60 2.13
CA MET A 177 -4.44 -3.49 2.50
C MET A 177 -4.91 -4.84 3.05
N ALA A 178 -5.99 -4.86 3.84
CA ALA A 178 -6.60 -6.10 4.32
C ALA A 178 -7.17 -6.94 3.16
N LEU A 179 -7.83 -6.31 2.18
CA LEU A 179 -8.31 -6.98 0.97
C LEU A 179 -7.15 -7.49 0.11
N ALA A 180 -6.03 -6.78 0.04
CA ALA A 180 -4.83 -7.22 -0.68
C ALA A 180 -4.23 -8.49 -0.03
N ILE A 181 -4.19 -8.56 1.31
CA ILE A 181 -3.82 -9.80 2.01
C ILE A 181 -4.80 -10.93 1.67
N GLN A 182 -6.10 -10.64 1.61
CA GLN A 182 -7.10 -11.64 1.20
C GLN A 182 -6.83 -12.17 -0.22
N GLN A 183 -6.47 -11.30 -1.16
CA GLN A 183 -6.08 -11.73 -2.51
C GLN A 183 -4.84 -12.65 -2.49
N LEU A 184 -3.83 -12.36 -1.66
CA LEU A 184 -2.66 -13.25 -1.52
C LEU A 184 -3.03 -14.62 -0.94
N LEU A 185 -3.98 -14.68 -0.01
CA LEU A 185 -4.44 -15.93 0.60
C LEU A 185 -5.24 -16.81 -0.38
N GLU A 186 -5.88 -16.20 -1.38
CA GLU A 186 -6.64 -16.87 -2.44
C GLU A 186 -5.72 -17.43 -3.54
N ARG A 187 -4.44 -17.02 -3.60
CA ARG A 187 -3.48 -17.56 -4.57
C ARG A 187 -3.16 -19.04 -4.28
N PRO A 188 -2.83 -19.85 -5.31
CA PRO A 188 -2.54 -21.27 -5.13
C PRO A 188 -1.36 -21.55 -4.17
N ILE A 189 -0.32 -20.71 -4.24
CA ILE A 189 0.87 -20.80 -3.40
C ILE A 189 0.81 -19.67 -2.38
N LEU A 190 0.90 -20.02 -1.09
CA LEU A 190 0.98 -19.05 -0.02
C LEU A 190 2.33 -18.34 -0.04
N ASP A 191 2.32 -17.02 -0.15
CA ASP A 191 3.50 -16.18 0.02
C ASP A 191 3.45 -15.50 1.40
N SER A 192 3.91 -16.22 2.42
CA SER A 192 3.91 -15.74 3.80
C SER A 192 4.78 -14.48 3.97
N ALA A 193 5.87 -14.36 3.22
CA ALA A 193 6.74 -13.20 3.25
C ALA A 193 6.03 -11.95 2.72
N ALA A 194 5.29 -12.07 1.61
CA ALA A 194 4.50 -10.96 1.07
C ALA A 194 3.43 -10.47 2.05
N ILE A 195 2.66 -11.40 2.65
CA ILE A 195 1.66 -11.03 3.66
C ILE A 195 2.32 -10.32 4.85
N SER A 196 3.45 -10.84 5.34
CA SER A 196 4.19 -10.21 6.44
C SER A 196 4.66 -8.79 6.11
N ARG A 197 5.09 -8.52 4.87
CA ARG A 197 5.48 -7.16 4.47
C ARG A 197 4.30 -6.18 4.48
N ILE A 198 3.12 -6.61 4.00
CA ILE A 198 1.91 -5.77 4.07
C ILE A 198 1.55 -5.47 5.53
N ILE A 199 1.52 -6.49 6.40
CA ILE A 199 1.21 -6.30 7.82
C ILE A 199 2.24 -5.37 8.48
N SER A 200 3.52 -5.52 8.17
CA SER A 200 4.58 -4.67 8.73
C SER A 200 4.38 -3.19 8.38
N VAL A 201 3.99 -2.87 7.13
CA VAL A 201 3.65 -1.49 6.73
C VAL A 201 2.39 -1.01 7.45
N MET A 202 1.37 -1.87 7.61
CA MET A 202 0.16 -1.52 8.37
C MET A 202 0.48 -1.19 9.84
N GLU A 203 1.31 -2.01 10.48
CA GLU A 203 1.72 -1.85 11.87
C GLU A 203 2.59 -0.60 12.08
N GLY A 204 3.47 -0.28 11.14
CA GLY A 204 4.34 0.89 11.18
C GLY A 204 3.64 2.21 10.88
N HIS A 205 2.47 2.19 10.22
CA HIS A 205 1.78 3.39 9.80
C HIS A 205 0.29 3.40 10.20
N PRO A 206 -0.67 2.90 9.39
CA PRO A 206 -2.07 3.20 9.64
C PRO A 206 -2.69 2.57 10.89
N LEU A 207 -1.97 1.66 11.55
CA LEU A 207 -2.40 1.04 12.81
C LEU A 207 -1.65 1.57 14.05
N SER A 208 -0.74 2.53 13.91
CA SER A 208 0.07 3.03 15.02
C SER A 208 0.12 4.55 15.13
N ASP A 209 -0.25 5.28 14.07
CA ASP A 209 -0.25 6.73 14.13
C ASP A 209 -1.50 7.32 14.82
N HIS A 210 -1.50 8.64 14.98
CA HIS A 210 -2.58 9.37 15.65
C HIS A 210 -3.90 9.33 14.87
N CYS A 211 -3.95 8.78 13.65
CA CYS A 211 -5.17 8.59 12.86
C CYS A 211 -5.72 7.16 12.94
N ALA A 212 -5.00 6.22 13.57
CA ALA A 212 -5.42 4.85 13.78
C ALA A 212 -6.71 4.71 14.61
N PHE A 213 -7.07 5.71 15.43
CA PHE A 213 -8.34 5.70 16.18
C PHE A 213 -9.56 5.55 15.26
N GLY A 214 -9.58 6.24 14.11
CA GLY A 214 -10.66 6.09 13.12
C GLY A 214 -10.71 4.72 12.45
N VAL A 215 -9.62 3.95 12.52
CA VAL A 215 -9.55 2.56 12.07
C VAL A 215 -10.16 1.64 13.15
N PHE A 216 -9.69 1.74 14.39
CA PHE A 216 -10.11 0.85 15.48
C PHE A 216 -11.54 1.12 15.98
N ASN A 217 -12.07 2.32 15.77
CA ASN A 217 -13.47 2.66 16.06
C ASN A 217 -14.43 2.22 14.98
N ASN A 218 -13.92 1.81 13.82
CA ASN A 218 -14.75 1.42 12.71
C ASN A 218 -15.03 -0.09 12.77
N PRO A 219 -16.24 -0.54 13.12
CA PRO A 219 -16.54 -1.97 13.24
C PRO A 219 -16.35 -2.71 11.92
N VAL A 220 -16.62 -2.07 10.78
CA VAL A 220 -16.44 -2.70 9.46
C VAL A 220 -14.96 -2.99 9.18
N VAL A 221 -14.07 -2.05 9.54
CA VAL A 221 -12.63 -2.23 9.35
C VAL A 221 -12.09 -3.26 10.33
N VAL A 222 -12.47 -3.17 11.60
CA VAL A 222 -12.08 -4.15 12.64
C VAL A 222 -12.52 -5.56 12.27
N ASP A 223 -13.77 -5.74 11.87
CA ASP A 223 -14.30 -7.05 11.47
C ASP A 223 -13.57 -7.60 10.25
N LYS A 224 -13.22 -6.74 9.28
CA LYS A 224 -12.41 -7.13 8.11
C LYS A 224 -11.00 -7.56 8.54
N LEU A 225 -10.33 -6.82 9.42
CA LEU A 225 -9.01 -7.18 9.94
C LEU A 225 -9.04 -8.50 10.69
N VAL A 226 -10.01 -8.70 11.58
CA VAL A 226 -10.22 -9.96 12.32
C VAL A 226 -10.47 -11.11 11.36
N SER A 227 -11.33 -10.91 10.35
CA SER A 227 -11.66 -11.93 9.35
C SER A 227 -10.44 -12.36 8.56
N VAL A 228 -9.67 -11.40 8.02
CA VAL A 228 -8.45 -11.69 7.25
C VAL A 228 -7.42 -12.37 8.14
N ASN A 229 -7.24 -11.90 9.38
CA ASN A 229 -6.29 -12.50 10.31
C ASN A 229 -6.64 -13.96 10.66
N LYS A 230 -7.93 -14.28 10.82
CA LYS A 230 -8.38 -15.67 10.97
C LYS A 230 -8.10 -16.51 9.74
N GLN A 231 -8.24 -15.96 8.54
CA GLN A 231 -7.91 -16.67 7.29
C GLN A 231 -6.41 -16.96 7.18
N ILE A 232 -5.54 -16.02 7.59
CA ILE A 232 -4.09 -16.26 7.69
C ILE A 232 -3.81 -17.46 8.60
N GLN A 233 -4.36 -17.44 9.81
CA GLN A 233 -4.16 -18.51 10.80
C GLN A 233 -4.68 -19.86 10.29
N ALA A 234 -5.85 -19.88 9.66
CA ALA A 234 -6.41 -21.09 9.07
C ALA A 234 -5.54 -21.64 7.93
N ARG A 235 -5.05 -20.77 7.03
CA ARG A 235 -4.20 -21.17 5.91
C ARG A 235 -2.85 -21.72 6.38
N LEU A 236 -2.23 -21.09 7.37
CA LEU A 236 -0.99 -21.58 7.98
C LEU A 236 -1.21 -22.86 8.79
N GLY A 237 -2.36 -23.00 9.45
CA GLY A 237 -2.73 -24.20 10.20
C GLY A 237 -2.80 -25.46 9.33
N ALA A 238 -3.17 -25.30 8.05
CA ALA A 238 -3.25 -26.38 7.07
C ALA A 238 -1.90 -26.78 6.44
N ILE A 239 -0.80 -26.10 6.76
CA ILE A 239 0.55 -26.42 6.25
C ILE A 239 1.27 -27.33 7.24
N ASP A 240 1.57 -28.57 6.82
CA ASP A 240 2.25 -29.56 7.65
C ASP A 240 3.72 -29.17 7.94
N ASN A 241 4.47 -28.81 6.89
CA ASN A 241 5.88 -28.42 6.99
C ASN A 241 6.03 -26.91 6.81
N LYS A 242 5.95 -26.17 7.91
CA LYS A 242 6.07 -24.70 7.92
C LYS A 242 7.51 -24.26 7.69
N SER A 243 7.69 -23.29 6.81
CA SER A 243 8.94 -22.54 6.62
C SER A 243 9.20 -21.56 7.78
N GLU A 244 10.40 -20.98 7.83
CA GLU A 244 10.70 -19.91 8.80
C GLU A 244 9.79 -18.69 8.60
N GLU A 245 9.47 -18.38 7.34
CA GLU A 245 8.54 -17.33 6.94
C GLU A 245 7.12 -17.59 7.46
N ASP A 246 6.65 -18.84 7.37
CA ASP A 246 5.34 -19.24 7.91
C ASP A 246 5.28 -19.06 9.43
N PHE A 247 6.33 -19.47 10.16
CA PHE A 247 6.39 -19.26 11.61
C PHE A 247 6.44 -17.78 11.98
N SER A 248 7.16 -16.96 11.20
CA SER A 248 7.18 -15.51 11.38
C SER A 248 5.78 -14.91 11.19
N LEU A 249 5.07 -15.30 10.13
CA LEU A 249 3.73 -14.82 9.85
C LEU A 249 2.72 -15.27 10.91
N VAL A 250 2.84 -16.49 11.47
CA VAL A 250 2.02 -16.92 12.62
C VAL A 250 2.21 -15.97 13.79
N LYS A 251 3.46 -15.65 14.16
CA LYS A 251 3.75 -14.74 15.28
C LYS A 251 3.18 -13.34 15.03
N GLN A 252 3.36 -12.81 13.82
CA GLN A 252 2.84 -11.50 13.44
C GLN A 252 1.31 -11.46 13.44
N SER A 253 0.66 -12.51 12.94
CA SER A 253 -0.80 -12.66 12.97
C SER A 253 -1.33 -12.68 14.41
N LEU A 254 -0.68 -13.39 15.33
CA LEU A 254 -1.08 -13.42 16.74
C LEU A 254 -0.90 -12.03 17.40
N ALA A 255 0.20 -11.33 17.10
CA ALA A 255 0.44 -9.98 17.57
C ALA A 255 -0.63 -8.99 17.06
N LEU A 256 -0.99 -9.07 15.78
CA LEU A 256 -2.04 -8.26 15.19
C LEU A 256 -3.41 -8.53 15.85
N SER A 257 -3.75 -9.80 16.09
CA SER A 257 -4.96 -10.19 16.83
C SER A 257 -5.02 -9.51 18.19
N LYS A 258 -3.94 -9.63 18.98
CA LYS A 258 -3.84 -9.02 20.30
C LYS A 258 -3.99 -7.49 20.22
N LYS A 259 -3.35 -6.84 19.25
CA LYS A 259 -3.46 -5.38 19.06
C LYS A 259 -4.90 -4.95 18.75
N ILE A 260 -5.59 -5.66 17.85
CA ILE A 260 -7.00 -5.38 17.52
C ILE A 260 -7.87 -5.53 18.76
N GLU A 261 -7.67 -6.59 19.54
CA GLU A 261 -8.40 -6.85 20.80
C GLU A 261 -8.10 -5.82 21.88
N GLU A 262 -6.90 -5.24 21.92
CA GLU A 262 -6.55 -4.23 22.92
C GLU A 262 -7.06 -2.83 22.56
N GLU A 263 -7.10 -2.48 21.28
CA GLU A 263 -7.45 -1.13 20.81
C GLU A 263 -8.93 -0.96 20.45
N ALA A 264 -9.55 -1.94 19.79
CA ALA A 264 -10.94 -1.83 19.34
C ALA A 264 -11.98 -1.75 20.49
N PRO A 265 -11.84 -2.47 21.63
CA PRO A 265 -12.82 -2.40 22.72
C PRO A 265 -12.71 -1.13 23.57
N LYS A 266 -11.50 -0.56 23.72
CA LYS A 266 -11.29 0.64 24.57
C LYS A 266 -12.04 1.85 24.06
N LEU A 267 -12.26 1.95 22.74
CA LEU A 267 -12.75 3.15 22.11
C LEU A 267 -14.22 3.06 21.65
N ARG A 268 -14.84 1.87 21.63
CA ARG A 268 -16.30 1.70 21.44
C ARG A 268 -17.13 2.38 22.54
N ILE A 269 -16.56 2.57 23.73
CA ILE A 269 -17.23 3.23 24.86
C ILE A 269 -17.39 4.74 24.60
N LEU A 270 -16.48 5.37 23.83
CA LEU A 270 -16.56 6.80 23.53
C LEU A 270 -17.57 7.12 22.41
N SER A 271 -17.73 6.23 21.42
CA SER A 271 -18.72 6.42 20.34
C SER A 271 -20.17 6.19 20.76
N ALA A 272 -20.40 5.50 21.89
CA ALA A 272 -21.74 5.31 22.46
C ALA A 272 -22.21 6.51 23.31
N LEU A 273 -21.31 7.48 23.56
CA LEU A 273 -21.56 8.68 24.38
C LEU A 273 -21.63 9.97 23.54
N SER A 274 -21.57 9.87 22.20
CA SER A 274 -21.66 10.97 21.23
C SER A 274 -22.87 10.81 20.32
#